data_AF-X1QYE9-F1
#
_entry.id   AF-X1QYE9-F1
#
_cell.length_a   1.000
_cell.length_b   1.000
_cell.length_c   1.000
_cell.angle_alpha   90.00
_cell.angle_beta   90.00
_cell.angle_gamma   90.00
#
_symmetry.space_group_name_H-M   'P 1'
#
loop_
_entity.id
_entity.type
_entity.pdbx_description
1 polymer ?
#
loop_
_entity_poly.entity_id
_entity_poly.type
_entity_poly.pdbx_seq_one_letter_code
_entity_poly.pdbx_strand_id
1 'polypeptide(L)' 'MSIHQREGDKIALLFSVVGRGTQWLSQLQPGDELDLLGPLGNGFIIHPGSQNLLLLAGGIGIAPLYFLG' A
#
# COMPACT_ATOMS: atom_id res chain seq x y z
N MET A 1 6.08 -2.20 3.18
CA MET A 1 5.06 -1.13 3.20
C MET A 1 4.71 -0.86 1.76
N SER A 2 3.45 -1.03 1.38
CA SER A 2 2.98 -0.74 0.02
C SER A 2 1.96 0.39 0.09
N ILE A 3 1.95 1.25 -0.93
CA ILE A 3 0.89 2.24 -1.12
C ILE A 3 -0.39 1.47 -1.40
N HIS A 4 -1.32 1.57 -0.45
CA HIS A 4 -2.63 0.94 -0.47
C HIS A 4 -3.61 1.80 -1.27
N GLN A 5 -3.69 3.11 -1.05
CA GLN A 5 -4.63 3.99 -1.78
C GLN A 5 -4.00 5.35 -2.07
N ARG A 6 -4.45 6.03 -3.13
CA ARG A 6 -4.25 7.48 -3.31
C ARG A 6 -5.59 8.12 -3.61
N GLU A 7 -6.03 9.03 -2.75
CA GLU A 7 -7.24 9.84 -2.95
C GLU A 7 -6.85 11.31 -2.86
N GLY A 8 -6.73 11.98 -4.02
CA GLY A 8 -6.22 13.35 -4.08
C GLY A 8 -4.77 13.47 -3.57
N ASP A 9 -4.60 14.18 -2.46
CA ASP A 9 -3.36 14.41 -1.73
C ASP A 9 -3.09 13.40 -0.61
N LYS A 10 -4.03 12.49 -0.36
CA LYS A 10 -3.91 11.45 0.68
C LYS A 10 -3.38 10.16 0.08
N ILE A 11 -2.54 9.47 0.84
CA ILE A 11 -2.16 8.09 0.59
C ILE A 11 -2.53 7.21 1.77
N ALA A 12 -2.97 5.98 1.50
CA ALA A 12 -3.09 4.94 2.51
C ALA A 12 -1.90 3.98 2.36
N LEU A 13 -1.36 3.49 3.47
CA LEU A 13 -0.25 2.53 3.51
C LEU A 13 -0.71 1.33 4.32
N LEU A 14 -0.55 0.13 3.77
CA LEU A 14 -0.77 -1.11 4.53
C LEU A 14 0.59 -1.77 4.80
N PHE A 15 0.79 -2.17 6.06
CA PHE A 15 2.00 -2.81 6.53
C PHE A 15 1.68 -3.74 7.71
N SER A 16 2.57 -4.68 8.00
CA SER A 16 2.46 -5.54 9.18
C SER A 16 3.50 -5.16 10.22
N VAL A 17 3.13 -5.31 11.49
CA VAL A 17 4.01 -5.09 12.62
C VAL A 17 4.88 -6.31 12.82
N VAL A 18 6.14 -6.23 12.38
CA VAL A 18 7.11 -7.35 12.41
C VAL A 18 8.39 -7.00 13.18
N GLY A 19 8.54 -5.74 13.62
CA GLY A 19 9.69 -5.29 14.40
C GLY A 19 9.53 -3.88 14.96
N ARG A 20 10.57 -3.40 15.64
CA ARG A 20 10.57 -2.12 16.38
C ARG A 20 10.09 -0.93 15.54
N GLY A 21 10.59 -0.78 14.31
CA GLY A 21 10.20 0.33 13.44
C GLY A 21 8.72 0.30 13.04
N THR A 22 8.20 -0.88 12.68
CA THR A 22 6.77 -1.05 12.37
C THR A 22 5.86 -0.93 13.61
N GLN A 23 6.39 -1.23 14.81
CA GLN A 23 5.68 -1.04 16.06
C GLN A 23 5.53 0.45 16.37
N TRP A 24 6.62 1.23 16.24
CA TRP A 24 6.56 2.68 16.34
C TRP A 24 5.59 3.29 15.32
N LEU A 25 5.66 2.87 14.05
CA LEU A 25 4.72 3.31 13.01
C LEU A 25 3.26 3.00 13.34
N SER A 26 2.97 1.85 13.97
CA SER A 26 1.60 1.47 14.35
C SER A 26 0.98 2.30 15.47
N GLN A 27 1.79 3.10 16.17
CA GLN A 27 1.35 3.92 17.30
C GLN A 27 1.04 5.37 16.92
N LEU A 28 1.37 5.79 15.70
CA LEU A 28 1.10 7.13 15.19
C LEU A 28 -0.40 7.46 15.22
N GLN A 29 -0.71 8.71 15.52
CA GLN A 29 -2.06 9.25 15.64
C GLN A 29 -2.36 10.27 14.54
N PRO A 30 -3.66 10.56 14.28
CA PRO A 30 -4.03 11.64 13.38
C PRO A 30 -3.40 12.97 13.81
N GLY A 31 -2.67 13.61 12.89
CA GLY A 31 -1.94 14.86 13.13
C GLY A 31 -0.45 14.69 13.38
N ASP A 32 0.05 13.47 13.58
CA ASP A 32 1.48 13.22 13.65
C ASP A 32 2.14 13.41 12.28
N GLU A 33 3.32 14.03 12.29
CA GLU A 33 4.13 14.21 11.09
C GLU A 33 5.02 12.99 10.85
N LEU A 34 5.13 12.58 9.58
CA LEU A 34 5.94 11.46 9.15
C LEU A 34 6.67 11.82 7.86
N ASP A 35 8.00 11.72 7.88
CA ASP A 35 8.81 11.87 6.68
C ASP A 35 8.59 10.68 5.73
N LEU A 36 8.18 10.99 4.50
CA LEU A 36 7.93 10.01 3.46
C LEU A 36 8.88 10.21 2.28
N LEU A 37 9.51 9.12 1.85
CA LEU A 37 10.29 9.07 0.62
C LEU A 37 9.51 8.28 -0.43
N GLY A 38 9.07 8.92 -1.52
CA GLY A 38 8.32 8.22 -2.56
C GLY A 38 7.92 9.07 -3.77
N PRO A 39 7.33 8.44 -4.82
CA PRO A 39 7.10 6.99 -4.96
C PRO A 39 8.37 6.25 -5.38
N LEU A 40 8.60 5.05 -4.82
CA LEU A 40 9.72 4.17 -5.15
C LEU A 40 9.21 2.85 -5.73
N GLY A 41 9.82 2.38 -6.81
CA GLY A 41 9.42 1.16 -7.54
C GLY A 41 8.50 1.41 -8.74
N ASN A 42 8.17 0.35 -9.47
CA ASN A 42 7.24 0.37 -10.60
C ASN A 42 5.87 -0.15 -10.14
N GLY A 43 4.80 0.61 -10.39
CA GLY A 43 3.42 0.19 -10.09
C GLY A 43 2.91 -0.91 -11.04
N PHE A 44 1.70 -1.41 -10.77
CA PHE A 44 1.02 -2.34 -11.68
C PHE A 44 0.46 -1.60 -12.89
N ILE A 45 0.69 -2.12 -14.09
CA ILE A 45 0.11 -1.61 -15.33
C ILE A 45 -1.06 -2.53 -15.71
N ILE A 46 -2.28 -2.01 -15.65
CA ILE A 46 -3.45 -2.67 -16.24
C ILE A 46 -3.67 -2.05 -17.63
N HIS A 47 -3.68 -2.88 -18.67
CA HIS A 47 -3.95 -2.41 -20.02
C HIS A 47 -5.46 -2.20 -20.25
N PRO A 48 -5.87 -1.11 -20.91
CA PRO A 48 -7.26 -0.93 -21.31
C PRO A 48 -7.74 -2.12 -22.15
N GLY A 49 -8.79 -2.80 -21.70
CA GLY A 49 -9.35 -3.98 -22.37
C GLY A 49 -8.97 -5.33 -21.75
N SER A 50 -8.16 -5.36 -20.69
CA SER A 50 -7.96 -6.58 -19.89
C SER A 50 -9.29 -7.07 -19.30
N GLN A 51 -9.66 -8.31 -19.58
CA GLN A 51 -10.83 -9.00 -19.02
C GLN A 51 -10.38 -10.28 -18.31
N ASN A 52 -11.13 -10.73 -17.29
CA ASN A 52 -10.86 -11.95 -16.52
C ASN A 52 -9.45 -11.98 -15.86
N LEU A 53 -9.11 -10.93 -15.12
CA LEU A 53 -7.86 -10.89 -14.36
C LEU A 53 -7.96 -11.81 -13.11
N LEU A 54 -6.98 -12.69 -12.93
CA LEU A 54 -6.82 -13.49 -11.71
C LEU A 54 -5.71 -12.87 -10.84
N LEU A 55 -6.10 -12.37 -9.68
CA LEU A 55 -5.20 -11.78 -8.69
C LEU A 55 -4.90 -12.81 -7.61
N LEU A 56 -3.63 -13.22 -7.49
CA LEU A 56 -3.20 -14.16 -6.46
C LEU A 56 -2.40 -13.40 -5.40
N ALA A 57 -2.96 -13.32 -4.20
CA ALA A 57 -2.33 -12.72 -3.02
C ALA A 57 -2.05 -13.78 -1.95
N GLY A 58 -0.87 -13.73 -1.32
CA GLY A 58 -0.55 -14.54 -0.14
C GLY A 58 -0.01 -13.67 1.00
N GLY A 59 -0.57 -13.81 2.20
CA GLY A 59 -0.15 -13.05 3.39
C GLY A 59 -0.34 -11.53 3.26
N ILE A 60 0.66 -10.76 3.68
CA ILE A 60 0.69 -9.28 3.66
C ILE A 60 0.62 -8.72 2.22
N GLY A 61 0.88 -9.55 1.21
CA GLY A 61 0.81 -9.21 -0.21
C GLY A 61 -0.60 -8.93 -0.76
N ILE A 62 -1.64 -9.02 0.06
CA ILE A 62 -3.02 -8.64 -0.31
C ILE A 62 -3.21 -7.12 -0.38
N ALA A 63 -2.39 -6.35 0.33
CA ALA A 63 -2.43 -4.90 0.40
C ALA A 63 -2.52 -4.19 -0.97
N PRO A 64 -1.63 -4.48 -1.95
CA PRO A 64 -1.71 -3.85 -3.26
C PRO A 64 -2.75 -4.51 -4.19
N LEU A 65 -3.21 -5.73 -3.89
CA LEU A 65 -4.08 -6.51 -4.78
C LEU A 65 -5.57 -6.22 -4.57
N TYR A 66 -5.96 -5.61 -3.44
CA TYR A 66 -7.33 -5.09 -3.25
C TYR A 66 -7.72 -4.01 -4.29
N PHE A 67 -6.73 -3.42 -5.00
CA PHE A 67 -6.93 -2.30 -5.91
C PHE A 67 -6.89 -2.65 -7.41
N LEU A 68 -6.78 -3.93 -7.76
CA LEU A 68 -6.82 -4.37 -9.16
C LEU A 68 -8.17 -4.99 -9.55
N GLY A 69 -9.18 -4.88 -8.68
CA GLY A 69 -10.56 -5.31 -8.88
C GLY A 69 -11.54 -4.16 -8.79
#